data_AF-A0A938QR06-F1
#
_entry.id   AF-A0A938QR06-F1
#
_cell.length_a   1.000
_cell.length_b   1.000
_cell.length_c   1.000
_cell.angle_alpha   90.00
_cell.angle_beta   90.00
_cell.angle_gamma   90.00
#
_symmetry.space_group_name_H-M   'P 1'
#
loop_
_entity.id
_entity.type
_entity.pdbx_description
1 polymer ?
#
loop_
_entity_poly.entity_id
_entity_poly.type
_entity_poly.pdbx_seq_one_letter_code
_entity_poly.pdbx_strand_id
1 'polypeptide(L)'
;MLDVDDAKRSVEAALAAGDPDRVDAARRAYLDVDGKGPVAADMRYRLGLSRLFRHRDADGALELFKEAANERGAPVAPEARVSLALCLSSRGKRQQAIFELRKLLPEGVAPSIHTAQALDFLSMLLRDSGAQNKDVIAVDEQRKQHLLALANGTAGAEKAHYLLRLGAAFADGGTGPDFVNARKRFDEVIKLGAAAGDTAVQAARAALKTLPR
;
A
#
# COMPACT_ATOMS: atom_id res chain seq x y z
N MET A 1 -32.95 19.58 4.39
CA MET A 1 -31.53 19.36 4.73
C MET A 1 -31.38 17.85 4.80
N LEU A 2 -30.51 17.25 4.00
CA LEU A 2 -30.23 15.81 4.11
C LEU A 2 -29.58 15.57 5.48
N ASP A 3 -30.05 14.57 6.22
CA ASP A 3 -29.32 14.10 7.40
C ASP A 3 -28.19 13.13 6.99
N VAL A 4 -27.36 12.74 7.95
CA VAL A 4 -26.19 11.88 7.70
C VAL A 4 -26.60 10.52 7.14
N ASP A 5 -27.73 9.96 7.56
CA ASP A 5 -28.16 8.63 7.15
C ASP A 5 -28.83 8.65 5.77
N ASP A 6 -29.53 9.73 5.42
CA ASP A 6 -29.97 10.00 4.04
C ASP A 6 -28.76 10.14 3.10
N ALA A 7 -27.71 10.85 3.52
CA ALA A 7 -26.50 11.03 2.73
C ALA A 7 -25.77 9.71 2.50
N LYS A 8 -25.65 8.84 3.51
CA LYS A 8 -25.09 7.48 3.36
C LYS A 8 -25.90 6.64 2.38
N ARG A 9 -27.23 6.59 2.55
CA ARG A 9 -28.12 5.87 1.63
C ARG A 9 -28.00 6.37 0.20
N SER A 10 -27.79 7.67 0.01
CA SER A 10 -27.56 8.26 -1.31
C SER A 10 -26.25 7.76 -1.95
N VAL A 11 -25.18 7.59 -1.16
CA VAL A 11 -23.92 6.98 -1.64
C VAL A 11 -24.14 5.52 -2.02
N GLU A 12 -24.82 4.74 -1.19
CA GLU A 12 -25.13 3.34 -1.45
C GLU A 12 -25.98 3.14 -2.71
N ALA A 13 -27.02 3.97 -2.88
CA ALA A 13 -27.86 3.95 -4.07
C ALA A 13 -27.08 4.32 -5.34
N ALA A 14 -26.18 5.31 -5.26
CA ALA A 14 -25.32 5.67 -6.38
C ALA A 14 -24.34 4.53 -6.73
N LEU A 15 -23.78 3.84 -5.72
CA LEU A 15 -22.92 2.66 -5.92
C LEU A 15 -23.68 1.52 -6.60
N ALA A 16 -24.91 1.23 -6.15
CA ALA A 16 -25.75 0.20 -6.73
C ALA A 16 -26.15 0.51 -8.19
N ALA A 17 -26.33 1.79 -8.52
CA ALA A 17 -26.60 2.23 -9.89
C ALA A 17 -25.38 2.09 -10.83
N GLY A 18 -24.17 1.94 -10.28
CA GLY A 18 -22.95 1.73 -11.06
C GLY A 18 -22.48 2.94 -11.86
N ASP A 19 -23.03 4.13 -11.61
CA ASP A 19 -22.64 5.39 -12.26
C ASP A 19 -21.56 6.09 -11.43
N PRO A 20 -20.30 6.11 -11.90
CA PRO A 20 -19.20 6.66 -11.12
C PRO A 20 -19.29 8.17 -10.86
N ASP A 21 -19.96 8.94 -11.72
CA ASP A 21 -20.14 10.39 -11.52
C ASP A 21 -21.20 10.66 -10.46
N ARG A 22 -22.28 9.88 -10.44
CA ARG A 22 -23.28 9.94 -9.36
C ARG A 22 -22.69 9.52 -8.02
N VAL A 23 -21.81 8.52 -8.02
CA VAL A 23 -21.09 8.11 -6.81
C VAL A 23 -20.21 9.25 -6.30
N ASP A 24 -19.44 9.90 -7.16
CA ASP A 24 -18.60 11.03 -6.77
C ASP A 24 -19.42 12.23 -6.28
N ALA A 25 -20.58 12.49 -6.89
CA ALA A 25 -21.51 13.52 -6.43
C ALA A 25 -22.08 13.19 -5.04
N ALA A 26 -22.51 11.95 -4.82
CA ALA A 26 -23.07 11.50 -3.54
C ALA A 26 -22.04 11.56 -2.41
N ARG A 27 -20.78 11.17 -2.67
CA ARG A 27 -19.71 11.28 -1.66
C ARG A 27 -19.40 12.72 -1.28
N ARG A 28 -19.42 13.64 -2.25
CA ARG A 28 -19.27 15.08 -1.98
C ARG A 28 -20.42 15.59 -1.12
N ALA A 29 -21.66 15.26 -1.48
CA ALA A 29 -22.84 15.61 -0.70
C ALA A 29 -22.79 15.04 0.72
N TYR A 30 -22.26 13.82 0.92
CA TYR A 30 -22.00 13.28 2.25
C TYR A 30 -21.03 14.16 3.05
N LEU A 31 -19.91 14.55 2.45
CA LEU A 31 -18.89 15.37 3.12
C LEU A 31 -19.38 16.78 3.47
N ASP A 32 -20.36 17.30 2.74
CA ASP A 32 -21.02 18.58 3.07
C ASP A 32 -21.92 18.48 4.31
N VAL A 33 -22.43 17.28 4.63
CA VAL A 33 -23.27 17.00 5.80
C VAL A 33 -22.44 16.55 7.00
N ASP A 34 -21.50 15.62 6.80
CA ASP A 34 -20.59 15.09 7.80
C ASP A 34 -19.16 14.96 7.25
N GLY A 35 -18.34 15.96 7.59
CA GLY A 35 -16.96 16.06 7.14
C GLY A 35 -15.92 15.41 8.05
N LYS A 36 -16.29 14.66 9.10
CA LYS A 36 -15.31 14.12 10.07
C LYS A 36 -15.50 12.63 10.35
N GLY A 37 -14.44 12.03 10.90
CA GLY A 37 -14.48 10.66 11.37
C GLY A 37 -14.31 9.60 10.27
N PRO A 38 -14.42 8.31 10.64
CA PRO A 38 -13.99 7.21 9.78
C PRO A 38 -14.71 7.13 8.43
N VAL A 39 -16.01 7.43 8.39
CA VAL A 39 -16.79 7.41 7.14
C VAL A 39 -16.36 8.54 6.22
N ALA A 40 -16.22 9.76 6.73
CA ALA A 40 -15.76 10.89 5.94
C ALA A 40 -14.34 10.66 5.37
N ALA A 41 -13.44 10.03 6.14
CA ALA A 41 -12.13 9.64 5.65
C ALA A 41 -12.19 8.63 4.49
N ASP A 42 -13.06 7.61 4.58
CA ASP A 42 -13.28 6.65 3.49
C ASP A 42 -13.85 7.35 2.24
N MET A 43 -14.82 8.25 2.40
CA MET A 43 -15.37 9.03 1.28
C MET A 43 -14.30 9.87 0.59
N ARG A 44 -13.45 10.56 1.35
CA ARG A 44 -12.31 11.33 0.82
C ARG A 44 -11.31 10.44 0.09
N TYR A 45 -10.93 9.32 0.69
CA TYR A 45 -10.00 8.38 0.08
C TYR A 45 -10.53 7.88 -1.28
N ARG A 46 -11.79 7.45 -1.33
CA ARG A 46 -12.42 6.96 -2.57
C ARG A 46 -12.61 8.05 -3.62
N LEU A 47 -12.97 9.28 -3.21
CA LEU A 47 -12.97 10.43 -4.10
C LEU A 47 -11.55 10.73 -4.63
N GLY A 48 -10.53 10.61 -3.79
CA GLY A 48 -9.13 10.78 -4.17
C GLY A 48 -8.70 9.79 -5.25
N LEU A 49 -9.09 8.51 -5.12
CA LEU A 49 -8.87 7.50 -6.15
C LEU A 49 -9.57 7.86 -7.47
N SER A 50 -10.84 8.31 -7.40
CA SER A 50 -11.59 8.73 -8.59
C SER A 50 -10.91 9.92 -9.28
N ARG A 51 -10.50 10.93 -8.50
CA ARG A 51 -9.75 12.10 -9.00
C ARG A 51 -8.47 11.70 -9.69
N LEU A 52 -7.69 10.80 -9.07
CA LEU A 52 -6.41 10.36 -9.62
C LEU A 52 -6.58 9.57 -10.93
N PHE A 53 -7.46 8.57 -10.94
CA PHE A 53 -7.50 7.60 -12.05
C PHE A 53 -8.50 7.95 -13.15
N ARG A 54 -9.66 8.52 -12.81
CA ARG A 54 -10.69 8.86 -13.80
C ARG A 54 -10.52 10.27 -14.33
N HIS A 55 -10.31 11.22 -13.43
CA HIS A 55 -10.26 12.64 -13.78
C HIS A 55 -8.84 13.14 -14.07
N ARG A 56 -7.82 12.30 -13.83
CA ARG A 56 -6.39 12.66 -13.94
C ARG A 56 -6.02 13.93 -13.16
N ASP A 57 -6.78 14.20 -12.11
CA ASP A 57 -6.63 15.34 -11.21
C ASP A 57 -5.78 14.91 -10.02
N ALA A 58 -4.47 14.87 -10.25
CA ALA A 58 -3.52 14.48 -9.21
C ALA A 58 -3.48 15.50 -8.05
N ASP A 59 -3.84 16.77 -8.29
CA ASP A 59 -3.87 17.84 -7.28
C ASP A 59 -5.03 17.64 -6.32
N GLY A 60 -6.24 17.49 -6.87
CA GLY A 60 -7.42 17.16 -6.08
C GLY A 60 -7.26 15.84 -5.32
N ALA A 61 -6.64 14.82 -5.94
CA ALA A 61 -6.37 13.55 -5.27
C ALA A 61 -5.42 13.70 -4.07
N LEU A 62 -4.35 14.49 -4.22
CA LEU A 62 -3.35 14.70 -3.17
C LEU A 62 -3.96 15.30 -1.90
N GLU A 63 -4.79 16.34 -2.03
CA GLU A 63 -5.45 16.96 -0.87
C GLU A 63 -6.46 16.00 -0.22
N LEU A 64 -7.24 15.25 -1.01
CA LEU A 64 -8.17 14.25 -0.48
C LEU A 64 -7.47 13.12 0.28
N PHE A 65 -6.35 12.60 -0.25
CA PHE A 65 -5.55 11.60 0.45
C PHE A 65 -4.93 12.15 1.73
N LYS A 66 -4.48 13.42 1.71
CA LYS A 66 -3.93 14.09 2.88
C LYS A 66 -4.97 14.27 3.99
N GLU A 67 -6.18 14.71 3.65
CA GLU A 67 -7.27 14.82 4.62
C GLU A 67 -7.65 13.44 5.19
N ALA A 68 -7.81 12.42 4.35
CA ALA A 68 -8.11 11.06 4.79
C ALA A 68 -7.01 10.46 5.68
N ALA A 69 -5.74 10.68 5.34
CA ALA A 69 -4.59 10.20 6.10
C ALA A 69 -4.42 10.89 7.47
N ASN A 70 -4.99 12.08 7.65
CA ASN A 70 -4.94 12.84 8.89
C ASN A 70 -6.09 12.53 9.85
N GLU A 71 -7.13 11.82 9.40
CA GLU A 71 -8.23 11.37 10.25
C GLU A 71 -7.75 10.22 11.16
N ARG A 72 -7.53 10.55 12.44
CA ARG A 72 -6.95 9.61 13.40
C ARG A 72 -7.92 8.48 13.71
N GLY A 73 -7.43 7.24 13.66
CA GLY A 73 -8.23 6.05 13.96
C GLY A 73 -9.17 5.62 12.84
N ALA A 74 -9.26 6.36 11.73
CA ALA A 74 -9.98 5.88 10.56
C ALA A 74 -9.25 4.66 9.96
N PRO A 75 -9.93 3.53 9.72
CA PRO A 75 -9.30 2.33 9.18
C PRO A 75 -8.57 2.54 7.84
N VAL A 76 -9.06 3.49 7.02
CA VAL A 76 -8.48 3.83 5.71
C VAL A 76 -7.24 4.74 5.80
N ALA A 77 -6.99 5.37 6.96
CA ALA A 77 -5.92 6.37 7.08
C ALA A 77 -4.52 5.84 6.70
N PRO A 78 -4.12 4.59 7.03
CA PRO A 78 -2.87 4.02 6.57
C PRO A 78 -2.77 3.90 5.05
N GLU A 79 -3.83 3.42 4.39
CA GLU A 79 -3.90 3.28 2.94
C GLU A 79 -3.88 4.63 2.21
N ALA A 80 -4.62 5.60 2.74
CA ALA A 80 -4.60 6.98 2.27
C ALA A 80 -3.21 7.60 2.41
N ARG A 81 -2.48 7.29 3.49
CA ARG A 81 -1.12 7.81 3.71
C ARG A 81 -0.10 7.21 2.74
N VAL A 82 -0.19 5.93 2.41
CA VAL A 82 0.61 5.33 1.33
C VAL A 82 0.29 6.02 0.00
N SER A 83 -0.99 6.22 -0.32
CA SER A 83 -1.42 6.87 -1.56
C SER A 83 -0.95 8.33 -1.66
N LEU A 84 -1.00 9.07 -0.54
CA LEU A 84 -0.42 10.41 -0.42
C LEU A 84 1.08 10.40 -0.71
N ALA A 85 1.84 9.48 -0.10
CA ALA A 85 3.27 9.38 -0.31
C ALA A 85 3.62 9.09 -1.77
N LEU A 86 2.88 8.21 -2.44
CA LEU A 86 3.08 7.92 -3.86
C LEU A 86 2.78 9.14 -4.75
N CYS A 87 1.71 9.88 -4.46
CA CYS A 87 1.39 11.13 -5.16
C CYS A 87 2.44 12.22 -4.93
N LEU A 88 3.04 12.28 -3.75
CA LEU A 88 4.15 13.19 -3.46
C LEU A 88 5.40 12.79 -4.24
N SER A 89 5.72 11.49 -4.27
CA SER A 89 6.88 10.96 -4.98
C SER A 89 6.79 11.19 -6.49
N SER A 90 5.62 10.96 -7.10
CA SER A 90 5.43 11.19 -8.54
C SER A 90 5.62 12.65 -8.96
N ARG A 91 5.54 13.58 -8.02
CA ARG A 91 5.81 15.02 -8.20
C ARG A 91 7.24 15.43 -7.83
N GLY A 92 8.13 14.47 -7.61
CA GLY A 92 9.49 14.71 -7.16
C GLY A 92 9.60 15.20 -5.71
N LYS A 93 8.50 15.25 -4.93
CA LYS A 93 8.51 15.63 -3.51
C LYS A 93 8.96 14.47 -2.62
N ARG A 94 10.12 13.88 -2.93
CA ARG A 94 10.62 12.62 -2.37
C ARG A 94 10.77 12.65 -0.85
N GLN A 95 11.31 13.74 -0.28
CA GLN A 95 11.48 13.85 1.17
C GLN A 95 10.14 13.89 1.92
N GLN A 96 9.12 14.52 1.33
CA GLN A 96 7.77 14.53 1.91
C GLN A 96 7.13 13.15 1.82
N ALA A 97 7.32 12.42 0.71
CA ALA A 97 6.87 11.04 0.58
C ALA A 97 7.50 10.14 1.65
N ILE A 98 8.83 10.20 1.83
CA ILE A 98 9.56 9.46 2.88
C ILE A 98 9.00 9.79 4.27
N PHE A 99 8.76 11.08 4.55
CA PHE A 99 8.19 11.52 5.82
C PHE A 99 6.81 10.91 6.07
N GLU A 100 5.91 10.91 5.09
CA GLU A 100 4.58 10.31 5.22
C GLU A 100 4.64 8.79 5.42
N LEU A 101 5.52 8.08 4.70
CA LEU A 101 5.70 6.63 4.89
C LEU A 101 6.21 6.30 6.30
N ARG A 102 7.17 7.07 6.83
CA ARG A 102 7.71 6.86 8.18
C ARG A 102 6.66 7.04 9.28
N LYS A 103 5.61 7.85 9.07
CA LYS A 103 4.50 7.95 10.03
C LYS A 103 3.69 6.65 10.18
N LEU A 104 3.83 5.70 9.26
CA LEU A 104 3.23 4.37 9.39
C LEU A 104 4.12 3.40 10.18
N LEU A 105 5.33 3.81 10.52
CA LEU A 105 6.37 2.97 11.10
C LEU A 105 6.84 3.50 12.46
N PRO A 106 5.95 3.74 13.44
CA PRO A 106 6.41 4.01 14.80
C PRO A 106 7.17 2.80 15.37
N GLU A 107 7.99 3.03 16.37
CA GLU A 107 8.75 1.98 17.03
C GLU A 107 7.83 0.88 17.57
N GLY A 108 8.18 -0.39 17.31
CA GLY A 108 7.40 -1.55 17.75
C GLY A 108 6.06 -1.75 17.04
N VAL A 109 5.79 -1.04 15.93
CA VAL A 109 4.53 -1.21 15.18
C VAL A 109 4.35 -2.66 14.74
N ALA A 110 3.14 -3.19 14.93
CA ALA A 110 2.81 -4.54 14.48
C ALA A 110 2.85 -4.64 12.93
N PRO A 111 3.33 -5.76 12.37
CA PRO A 111 3.25 -6.02 10.94
C PRO A 111 1.81 -5.98 10.43
N SER A 112 1.60 -5.27 9.31
CA SER A 112 0.34 -5.19 8.59
C SER A 112 0.63 -4.99 7.10
N ILE A 113 -0.38 -5.18 6.24
CA ILE A 113 -0.26 -4.90 4.80
C ILE A 113 0.30 -3.49 4.56
N HIS A 114 -0.21 -2.49 5.28
CA HIS A 114 0.17 -1.10 5.06
C HIS A 114 1.57 -0.79 5.58
N THR A 115 2.01 -1.39 6.69
CA THR A 115 3.40 -1.20 7.14
C THR A 115 4.39 -1.88 6.19
N ALA A 116 4.06 -3.07 5.69
CA ALA A 116 4.86 -3.74 4.66
C ALA A 116 4.92 -2.95 3.34
N GLN A 117 3.78 -2.40 2.88
CA GLN A 117 3.75 -1.51 1.70
C GLN A 117 4.57 -0.24 1.93
N ALA A 118 4.47 0.36 3.11
CA ALA A 118 5.27 1.54 3.43
C ALA A 118 6.77 1.25 3.38
N LEU A 119 7.20 0.09 3.87
CA LEU A 119 8.59 -0.35 3.85
C LEU A 119 9.08 -0.66 2.42
N ASP A 120 8.24 -1.26 1.55
CA ASP A 120 8.57 -1.46 0.13
C ASP A 120 8.92 -0.12 -0.54
N PHE A 121 8.03 0.86 -0.43
CA PHE A 121 8.23 2.17 -1.05
C PHE A 121 9.34 2.97 -0.37
N LEU A 122 9.49 2.86 0.94
CA LEU A 122 10.55 3.55 1.67
C LEU A 122 11.93 3.04 1.24
N SER A 123 12.10 1.72 1.09
CA SER A 123 13.36 1.14 0.59
C SER A 123 13.71 1.66 -0.80
N MET A 124 12.74 1.63 -1.72
CA MET A 124 12.89 2.17 -3.07
C MET A 124 13.30 3.66 -3.06
N LEU A 125 12.56 4.51 -2.34
CA LEU A 125 12.81 5.94 -2.31
C LEU A 125 14.14 6.31 -1.64
N LEU A 126 14.57 5.56 -0.63
CA LEU A 126 15.88 5.76 0.00
C LEU A 126 17.01 5.44 -0.97
N ARG A 127 16.92 4.32 -1.71
CA ARG A 127 17.89 3.95 -2.76
C ARG A 127 17.93 5.00 -3.87
N ASP A 128 16.77 5.42 -4.37
CA ASP A 128 16.65 6.46 -5.41
C ASP A 128 17.19 7.82 -4.98
N SER A 129 17.15 8.12 -3.68
CA SER A 129 17.70 9.38 -3.15
C SER A 129 19.20 9.34 -2.87
N GLY A 130 19.85 8.17 -2.99
CA GLY A 130 21.23 7.99 -2.54
C GLY A 130 21.39 8.17 -1.03
N ALA A 131 20.38 7.78 -0.24
CA ALA A 131 20.45 7.83 1.22
C ALA A 131 21.62 6.99 1.77
N GLN A 132 22.00 7.23 3.03
CA GLN A 132 23.08 6.47 3.64
C GLN A 132 22.74 4.97 3.65
N ASN A 133 23.72 4.13 3.31
CA ASN A 133 23.51 2.68 3.20
C ASN A 133 22.92 2.07 4.49
N LYS A 134 23.30 2.60 5.65
CA LYS A 134 22.77 2.16 6.95
C LYS A 134 21.24 2.33 7.07
N ASP A 135 20.68 3.39 6.47
CA ASP A 135 19.25 3.68 6.53
C ASP A 135 18.47 2.73 5.62
N VAL A 136 19.03 2.42 4.44
CA VAL A 136 18.48 1.41 3.53
C VAL A 136 18.50 0.04 4.18
N ILE A 137 19.62 -0.36 4.78
CA ILE A 137 19.76 -1.65 5.47
C ILE A 137 18.74 -1.78 6.61
N ALA A 138 18.58 -0.74 7.44
CA ALA A 138 17.63 -0.77 8.54
C ALA A 138 16.18 -0.94 8.06
N VAL A 139 15.79 -0.21 7.00
CA VAL A 139 14.45 -0.33 6.39
C VAL A 139 14.25 -1.70 5.75
N ASP A 140 15.24 -2.24 5.04
CA ASP A 140 15.13 -3.55 4.41
C ASP A 140 15.03 -4.68 5.43
N GLU A 141 15.73 -4.57 6.57
CA GLU A 141 15.60 -5.55 7.63
C GLU A 141 14.21 -5.53 8.26
N GLN A 142 13.67 -4.34 8.55
CA GLN A 142 12.28 -4.22 9.02
C GLN A 142 11.27 -4.73 7.97
N ARG A 143 11.50 -4.43 6.67
CA ARG A 143 10.70 -4.92 5.54
C ARG A 143 10.63 -6.44 5.52
N LYS A 144 11.80 -7.10 5.63
CA LYS A 144 11.91 -8.56 5.68
C LYS A 144 11.14 -9.14 6.87
N GLN A 145 11.27 -8.55 8.05
CA GLN A 145 10.57 -8.98 9.26
C GLN A 145 9.04 -8.88 9.13
N HIS A 146 8.54 -7.76 8.62
CA HIS A 146 7.10 -7.55 8.45
C HIS A 146 6.51 -8.52 7.42
N LEU A 147 7.19 -8.70 6.27
CA LEU A 147 6.75 -9.62 5.23
C LEU A 147 6.78 -11.07 5.70
N LEU A 148 7.78 -11.47 6.49
CA LEU A 148 7.85 -12.81 7.07
C LEU A 148 6.69 -13.06 8.05
N ALA A 149 6.40 -12.10 8.94
CA ALA A 149 5.28 -12.20 9.87
C ALA A 149 3.95 -12.37 9.13
N LEU A 150 3.71 -11.57 8.08
CA LEU A 150 2.50 -11.66 7.25
C LEU A 150 2.41 -13.00 6.50
N ALA A 151 3.52 -13.48 5.92
CA ALA A 151 3.57 -14.77 5.24
C ALA A 151 3.31 -15.95 6.20
N ASN A 152 3.71 -15.83 7.47
CA ASN A 152 3.47 -16.85 8.48
C ASN A 152 2.03 -16.84 9.00
N GLY A 153 1.37 -15.67 9.01
CA GLY A 153 -0.01 -15.52 9.46
C GLY A 153 -1.08 -15.82 8.40
N THR A 154 -0.69 -16.16 7.17
CA THR A 154 -1.61 -16.33 6.04
C THR A 154 -1.39 -17.65 5.30
N ALA A 155 -2.27 -17.98 4.35
CA ALA A 155 -2.22 -19.21 3.56
C ALA A 155 -2.55 -18.95 2.07
N GLY A 156 -2.34 -19.96 1.23
CA GLY A 156 -2.70 -19.93 -0.18
C GLY A 156 -2.08 -18.75 -0.95
N ALA A 157 -2.91 -18.07 -1.74
CA ALA A 157 -2.48 -17.00 -2.63
C ALA A 157 -1.94 -15.78 -1.87
N GLU A 158 -2.50 -15.48 -0.69
CA GLU A 158 -2.03 -14.36 0.12
C GLU A 158 -0.64 -14.65 0.71
N LYS A 159 -0.40 -15.86 1.21
CA LYS A 159 0.94 -16.29 1.62
C LYS A 159 1.94 -16.21 0.47
N ALA A 160 1.55 -16.68 -0.72
CA ALA A 160 2.39 -16.61 -1.90
C ALA A 160 2.76 -15.16 -2.27
N HIS A 161 1.80 -14.23 -2.16
CA HIS A 161 2.04 -12.81 -2.39
C HIS A 161 3.12 -12.24 -1.45
N TYR A 162 3.03 -12.52 -0.14
CA TYR A 162 4.05 -12.05 0.80
C TYR A 162 5.41 -12.74 0.61
N LEU A 163 5.43 -14.03 0.28
CA LEU A 163 6.68 -14.75 -0.01
C LEU A 163 7.38 -14.21 -1.26
N LEU A 164 6.64 -13.83 -2.31
CA LEU A 164 7.22 -13.17 -3.48
C LEU A 164 7.86 -11.83 -3.11
N ARG A 165 7.16 -10.99 -2.34
CA ARG A 165 7.70 -9.70 -1.85
C ARG A 165 8.90 -9.91 -0.94
N LEU A 166 8.88 -10.92 -0.08
CA LEU A 166 10.00 -11.25 0.81
C LEU A 166 11.22 -11.75 0.01
N GLY A 167 11.00 -12.58 -1.01
CA GLY A 167 12.06 -13.02 -1.92
C GLY A 167 12.72 -11.84 -2.65
N ALA A 168 11.92 -10.88 -3.12
CA ALA A 168 12.43 -9.64 -3.70
C ALA A 168 13.22 -8.79 -2.68
N ALA A 169 12.69 -8.63 -1.46
CA ALA A 169 13.37 -7.89 -0.39
C ALA A 169 14.73 -8.49 -0.01
N PHE A 170 14.87 -9.82 -0.04
CA PHE A 170 16.19 -10.46 0.06
C PHE A 170 17.05 -10.14 -1.17
N ALA A 171 16.55 -10.33 -2.39
CA ALA A 171 17.32 -10.07 -3.60
C ALA A 171 17.89 -8.64 -3.67
N ASP A 172 17.15 -7.64 -3.19
CA ASP A 172 17.57 -6.23 -3.09
C ASP A 172 18.77 -6.01 -2.15
N GLY A 173 19.00 -6.91 -1.19
CA GLY A 173 20.15 -6.88 -0.26
C GLY A 173 21.48 -7.18 -0.95
N GLY A 174 21.45 -7.99 -2.03
CA GLY A 174 22.58 -8.15 -2.94
C GLY A 174 23.75 -9.00 -2.43
N THR A 175 23.65 -9.61 -1.25
CA THR A 175 24.71 -10.48 -0.70
C THR A 175 24.48 -11.95 -1.06
N GLY A 176 25.54 -12.77 -1.00
CA GLY A 176 25.41 -14.22 -1.17
C GLY A 176 24.35 -14.86 -0.24
N PRO A 177 24.38 -14.60 1.08
CA PRO A 177 23.34 -15.04 2.00
C PRO A 177 21.93 -14.54 1.64
N ASP A 178 21.82 -13.32 1.13
CA ASP A 178 20.53 -12.78 0.68
C ASP A 178 19.98 -13.55 -0.52
N PHE A 179 20.80 -13.84 -1.54
CA PHE A 179 20.35 -14.61 -2.71
C PHE A 179 19.92 -16.04 -2.35
N VAL A 180 20.59 -16.68 -1.38
CA VAL A 180 20.17 -17.99 -0.84
C VAL A 180 18.79 -17.88 -0.19
N ASN A 181 18.56 -16.85 0.61
CA ASN A 181 17.27 -16.61 1.24
C ASN A 181 16.18 -16.26 0.23
N ALA A 182 16.47 -15.43 -0.78
CA ALA A 182 15.55 -15.11 -1.86
C ALA A 182 15.11 -16.38 -2.61
N ARG A 183 16.06 -17.24 -3.00
CA ARG A 183 15.80 -18.53 -3.65
C ARG A 183 14.87 -19.40 -2.82
N LYS A 184 15.14 -19.51 -1.51
CA LYS A 184 14.28 -20.27 -0.58
C LYS A 184 12.83 -19.78 -0.60
N ARG A 185 12.58 -18.46 -0.61
CA ARG A 185 11.21 -17.92 -0.63
C ARG A 185 10.50 -18.18 -1.96
N PHE A 186 11.19 -18.03 -3.09
CA PHE A 186 10.61 -18.36 -4.38
C PHE A 186 10.32 -19.85 -4.52
N ASP A 187 11.18 -20.73 -3.99
CA ASP A 187 10.91 -22.17 -3.95
C ASP A 187 9.70 -22.51 -3.05
N GLU A 188 9.53 -21.81 -1.92
CA GLU A 188 8.34 -21.95 -1.07
C GLU A 188 7.05 -21.57 -1.83
N VAL A 189 7.06 -20.51 -2.66
CA VAL A 189 5.93 -20.15 -3.53
C VAL A 189 5.64 -21.26 -4.55
N ILE A 190 6.67 -21.83 -5.18
CA ILE A 190 6.49 -22.91 -6.16
C ILE A 190 5.89 -24.17 -5.49
N LYS A 191 6.32 -24.49 -4.27
CA LYS A 191 5.81 -25.64 -3.51
C LYS A 191 4.34 -25.50 -3.11
N LEU A 192 3.83 -24.28 -2.96
CA LEU A 192 2.40 -24.05 -2.74
C LEU A 192 1.54 -24.45 -3.96
N GLY A 193 2.12 -24.52 -5.16
CA GLY A 193 1.46 -25.01 -6.37
C GLY A 193 0.16 -24.26 -6.67
N ALA A 194 -0.93 -25.00 -6.93
CA ALA A 194 -2.23 -24.43 -7.25
C ALA A 194 -2.77 -23.47 -6.17
N ALA A 195 -2.40 -23.67 -4.90
CA ALA A 195 -2.86 -22.80 -3.81
C ALA A 195 -2.25 -21.39 -3.90
N ALA A 196 -1.09 -21.22 -4.54
CA ALA A 196 -0.50 -19.91 -4.80
C ALA A 196 -1.13 -19.20 -6.00
N GLY A 197 -1.77 -19.95 -6.91
CA GLY A 197 -2.21 -19.48 -8.21
C GLY A 197 -1.07 -19.44 -9.24
N ASP A 198 -1.43 -19.67 -10.51
CA ASP A 198 -0.46 -19.86 -11.61
C ASP A 198 0.46 -18.65 -11.79
N THR A 199 -0.09 -17.43 -11.70
CA THR A 199 0.68 -16.19 -11.84
C THR A 199 1.80 -16.09 -10.79
N ALA A 200 1.53 -16.48 -9.54
CA ALA A 200 2.52 -16.41 -8.48
C ALA A 200 3.64 -17.44 -8.68
N VAL A 201 3.28 -18.66 -9.10
CA VAL A 201 4.27 -19.72 -9.43
C VAL A 201 5.14 -19.32 -10.61
N GLN A 202 4.55 -18.74 -11.66
CA GLN A 202 5.29 -18.23 -12.82
C GLN A 202 6.24 -17.09 -12.43
N ALA A 203 5.78 -16.14 -11.61
CA ALA A 203 6.61 -15.05 -11.11
C ALA A 203 7.81 -15.57 -10.29
N ALA A 204 7.59 -16.53 -9.38
CA ALA A 204 8.66 -17.14 -8.60
C ALA A 204 9.70 -17.84 -9.50
N ARG A 205 9.25 -18.62 -10.50
CA ARG A 205 10.13 -19.26 -11.48
C ARG A 205 10.92 -18.25 -12.31
N ALA A 206 10.31 -17.13 -12.69
CA ALA A 206 10.99 -16.07 -13.42
C ALA A 206 12.08 -15.42 -12.56
N ALA A 207 11.78 -15.09 -11.30
CA ALA A 207 12.74 -14.49 -10.38
C ALA A 207 13.93 -15.42 -10.08
N LEU A 208 13.71 -16.73 -9.96
CA LEU A 208 14.79 -17.70 -9.76
C LEU A 208 15.83 -17.73 -10.89
N LYS A 209 15.41 -17.38 -12.13
CA LYS A 209 16.30 -17.32 -13.29
C LYS A 209 17.17 -16.07 -13.32
N THR A 210 16.76 -15.00 -12.64
CA THR A 210 17.48 -13.72 -12.60
C THR A 210 18.43 -13.62 -11.42
N LEU A 211 18.26 -14.45 -10.39
CA LEU A 211 19.16 -14.49 -9.24
C LEU A 211 20.56 -14.96 -9.65
N PRO A 212 21.63 -14.35 -9.10
CA PRO A 212 22.99 -14.88 -9.21
C PRO A 212 23.08 -16.33 -8.76
N ARG A 213 23.99 -17.07 -9.37
CA ARG A 213 24.29 -18.47 -9.02
C ARG A 213 25.02 -18.54 -7.70
#